data_AF-A0A7R9LW95-F1
#
_entry.id   AF-A0A7R9LW95-F1
#
_cell.length_a   1.000
_cell.length_b   1.000
_cell.length_c   1.000
_cell.angle_alpha   90.00
_cell.angle_beta   90.00
_cell.angle_gamma   90.00
#
_symmetry.space_group_name_H-M   'P 1'
#
loop_
_entity.id
_entity.type
_entity.pdbx_description
1 polymer ?
#
loop_
_entity_poly.entity_id
_entity_poly.type
_entity_poly.pdbx_seq_one_letter_code
_entity_poly.pdbx_strand_id
1 'polypeptide(L)'
;MSPLRRDGIVPDVIDSVPNDTITVKYPSGVEVNYGNELTPTQVKDKPTVVWPADGNSLYALVMTDPDAPSRKEPINGQVKHWLVV
;
A
#
# COMPACT_ATOMS: atom_id res chain seq x y z
N MET A 1 7.95 -16.81 6.86
CA MET A 1 6.60 -16.32 6.49
C MET A 1 6.73 -14.88 6.03
N SER A 2 6.18 -14.50 4.88
CA SER A 2 6.30 -13.13 4.36
C SER A 2 5.59 -12.12 5.29
N PRO A 3 6.03 -10.86 5.36
CA PRO A 3 5.33 -9.81 6.13
C PRO A 3 3.85 -9.71 5.75
N LEU A 4 3.54 -9.76 4.45
CA LEU A 4 2.17 -9.70 3.94
C LEU A 4 1.23 -10.80 4.50
N ARG A 5 1.75 -11.99 4.81
CA ARG A 5 0.94 -13.06 5.42
C ARG A 5 0.79 -12.89 6.93
N ARG A 6 1.84 -12.40 7.58
CA ARG A 6 1.85 -12.17 9.02
C ARG A 6 0.85 -11.08 9.42
N ASP A 7 0.74 -10.06 8.57
CA ASP A 7 -0.03 -8.86 8.88
C ASP A 7 -1.48 -8.91 8.32
N GLY A 8 -1.87 -10.03 7.70
CA GLY A 8 -3.22 -10.25 7.17
C GLY A 8 -3.45 -9.70 5.75
N ILE A 9 -2.47 -9.03 5.13
CA ILE A 9 -2.61 -8.49 3.77
C ILE A 9 -2.97 -9.59 2.76
N VAL A 10 -2.40 -10.78 2.94
CA VAL A 10 -2.85 -11.99 2.25
C VAL A 10 -3.49 -12.93 3.28
N PRO A 11 -4.79 -13.29 3.15
CA PRO A 11 -5.66 -13.10 1.98
C PRO A 11 -6.58 -11.86 2.04
N ASP A 12 -6.53 -11.03 3.07
CA ASP A 12 -7.62 -10.09 3.37
C ASP A 12 -7.72 -8.94 2.34
N VAL A 13 -6.62 -8.60 1.68
CA VAL A 13 -6.55 -7.51 0.67
C VAL A 13 -6.22 -8.04 -0.72
N ILE A 14 -5.30 -9.00 -0.83
CA ILE A 14 -4.89 -9.62 -2.09
C ILE A 14 -4.76 -11.15 -1.92
N ASP A 15 -5.02 -11.90 -2.99
CA ASP A 15 -5.08 -13.37 -2.93
C ASP A 15 -3.71 -14.05 -2.79
N SER A 16 -2.64 -13.39 -3.25
CA SER A 16 -1.29 -13.95 -3.28
C SER A 16 -0.22 -12.89 -3.10
N VAL A 17 0.98 -13.32 -2.68
CA VAL A 17 2.14 -12.44 -2.55
C VAL A 17 2.63 -12.08 -3.96
N PRO A 18 2.73 -10.78 -4.31
CA PRO A 18 3.27 -10.36 -5.60
C PRO A 18 4.74 -10.78 -5.77
N ASN A 19 5.15 -11.01 -7.02
CA ASN A 19 6.55 -11.34 -7.33
C ASN A 19 7.45 -10.11 -7.29
N ASP A 20 6.93 -8.97 -7.75
CA ASP A 20 7.66 -7.71 -7.84
C ASP A 20 7.32 -6.78 -6.66
N THR A 21 8.26 -5.88 -6.38
CA THR A 21 8.16 -4.91 -5.31
C THR A 21 8.07 -3.50 -5.87
N ILE A 22 7.27 -2.64 -5.24
CA ILE A 22 7.21 -1.22 -5.56
C ILE A 22 7.95 -0.41 -4.49
N THR A 23 8.60 0.67 -4.90
CA THR A 23 9.24 1.65 -3.99
C THR A 23 8.33 2.85 -3.83
N VAL A 24 8.00 3.20 -2.58
CA VAL A 24 7.14 4.34 -2.25
C VAL A 24 7.90 5.28 -1.31
N LYS A 25 8.20 6.50 -1.80
CA LYS A 25 8.97 7.50 -1.06
C LYS A 25 8.16 8.78 -0.89
N TYR A 26 8.06 9.25 0.34
CA TYR A 26 7.37 10.49 0.66
C TYR A 26 8.32 11.70 0.61
N PRO A 27 7.84 12.91 0.27
CA PRO A 27 8.65 14.13 0.31
C PRO A 27 9.26 14.44 1.67
N SER A 28 8.68 13.92 2.75
CA SER A 28 9.22 14.03 4.12
C SER A 28 10.54 13.27 4.34
N GLY A 29 10.98 12.46 3.37
CA GLY A 29 12.19 11.65 3.43
C GLY A 29 12.01 10.23 3.95
N VAL A 30 10.79 9.85 4.36
CA VAL A 30 10.48 8.47 4.76
C VAL A 30 10.14 7.59 3.57
N GLU A 31 10.37 6.29 3.74
CA GLU A 31 10.07 5.25 2.75
C GLU A 31 9.15 4.20 3.38
N VAL A 32 8.20 3.70 2.58
CA VAL A 32 7.36 2.56 2.98
C VAL A 32 8.18 1.28 2.86
N ASN A 33 8.23 0.51 3.94
CA ASN A 33 9.01 -0.71 4.06
C ASN A 33 8.24 -1.77 4.84
N TYR A 34 7.36 -2.49 4.13
CA TYR A 34 6.68 -3.73 4.56
C TYR A 34 6.21 -3.76 6.03
N GLY A 35 5.44 -2.75 6.43
CA GLY A 35 4.81 -2.69 7.76
C GLY A 35 5.55 -1.82 8.79
N ASN A 36 6.55 -1.03 8.36
CA ASN A 36 7.12 0.00 9.23
C ASN A 36 6.07 1.05 9.62
N GLU A 37 6.17 1.54 10.86
CA GLU A 37 5.26 2.56 11.37
C GLU A 37 5.64 3.94 10.82
N LEU A 38 4.68 4.60 10.19
CA LEU A 38 4.79 5.97 9.70
C LEU A 38 3.64 6.81 10.27
N THR A 39 3.92 8.07 10.58
CA THR A 39 2.93 8.99 11.15
C THR A 39 2.10 9.68 10.05
N PRO A 40 0.85 10.07 10.31
CA PRO A 40 0.04 10.85 9.37
C PRO A 40 0.74 12.10 8.83
N THR A 41 1.52 12.79 9.67
CA THR A 41 2.30 13.98 9.28
C THR A 41 3.38 13.67 8.25
N GLN A 42 4.05 12.52 8.36
CA GLN A 42 5.09 12.11 7.42
C GLN A 42 4.52 11.72 6.06
N VAL A 43 3.28 11.23 6.02
CA VAL A 43 2.65 10.64 4.81
C VAL A 43 1.49 11.46 4.25
N LYS A 44 1.34 12.71 4.70
CA LYS A 44 0.23 13.60 4.30
C LYS A 44 0.26 14.00 2.82
N ASP A 45 1.45 14.07 2.23
CA ASP A 45 1.67 14.52 0.85
C ASP A 45 1.79 13.32 -0.10
N LYS A 46 1.46 13.52 -1.38
CA LYS A 46 1.53 12.45 -2.39
C LYS A 46 2.97 11.91 -2.53
N PRO A 47 3.20 10.59 -2.47
CA PRO A 47 4.52 10.00 -2.62
C PRO A 47 4.95 9.88 -4.09
N THR A 48 6.24 9.68 -4.30
CA THR A 48 6.80 9.14 -5.54
C THR A 48 6.75 7.62 -5.49
N VAL A 49 6.25 6.99 -6.55
CA VAL A 49 6.12 5.53 -6.66
C VAL A 49 6.89 5.04 -7.87
N VAL A 50 7.73 4.02 -7.70
CA VAL A 50 8.57 3.43 -8.74
C VAL A 50 8.42 1.92 -8.71
N TRP A 51 8.24 1.30 -9.87
CA TRP A 51 8.16 -0.15 -10.03
C TRP A 51 8.71 -0.59 -11.40
N PRO A 52 9.07 -1.87 -11.58
CA PRO A 52 9.37 -2.42 -12.88
C PRO A 52 8.12 -2.38 -13.78
N ALA A 53 8.14 -1.56 -14.82
CA ALA A 53 7.01 -1.38 -15.73
C ALA A 53 7.43 -1.60 -17.19
N ASP A 54 6.54 -2.17 -17.98
CA ASP A 54 6.63 -2.26 -19.43
C ASP A 54 5.93 -1.06 -20.07
N GLY A 55 6.63 -0.35 -20.95
CA GLY A 55 6.10 0.85 -21.62
C GLY A 55 4.93 0.58 -22.57
N ASN A 56 4.68 -0.68 -22.94
CA ASN A 56 3.53 -1.07 -23.78
C ASN A 56 2.30 -1.51 -22.98
N SER A 57 2.41 -1.54 -21.65
CA SER A 57 1.35 -2.01 -20.75
C SER A 57 0.72 -0.83 -20.00
N LEU A 58 -0.56 -0.96 -19.67
CA LEU A 58 -1.27 -0.03 -18.79
C LEU A 58 -1.28 -0.57 -17.36
N TYR A 59 -1.17 0.32 -16.39
CA TYR A 59 -1.08 -0.02 -14.97
C TYR A 59 -2.05 0.83 -14.16
N ALA A 60 -2.68 0.21 -13.16
CA ALA A 60 -3.41 0.92 -12.14
C ALA A 60 -2.63 0.89 -10.82
N LEU A 61 -2.60 2.02 -10.10
CA LEU A 61 -2.04 2.13 -8.76
C LEU A 61 -3.18 2.39 -7.77
N VAL A 62 -3.25 1.56 -6.72
CA VAL A 62 -4.24 1.67 -5.66
C VAL A 62 -3.56 1.79 -4.31
N MET A 63 -3.92 2.82 -3.53
CA MET A 63 -3.61 2.91 -2.10
C MET A 63 -4.91 2.76 -1.33
N THR A 64 -5.00 1.74 -0.49
CA THR A 64 -6.21 1.37 0.25
C THR A 64 -5.93 1.14 1.73
N ASP A 65 -6.85 1.54 2.60
CA ASP A 65 -6.85 1.23 4.03
C ASP A 65 -7.87 0.11 4.32
N PRO A 66 -7.42 -1.14 4.55
CA PRO A 66 -8.31 -2.26 4.83
C PRO A 66 -8.96 -2.18 6.21
N ASP A 67 -8.45 -1.34 7.10
CA ASP A 67 -8.74 -1.37 8.53
C ASP A 67 -9.70 -0.26 8.95
N ALA A 68 -10.40 0.43 8.05
CA ALA A 68 -11.22 1.57 8.43
C ALA A 68 -12.57 1.17 9.09
N PRO A 69 -13.03 1.88 10.15
CA PRO A 69 -12.31 2.92 10.90
C PRO A 69 -11.30 2.35 11.92
N SER A 70 -11.35 1.05 12.22
CA SER A 70 -10.33 0.37 13.01
C SER A 70 -10.16 -1.09 12.60
N ARG A 71 -8.95 -1.63 12.74
CA ARG A 71 -8.64 -3.04 12.42
C ARG A 71 -9.52 -4.05 13.16
N LYS A 72 -10.02 -3.70 14.35
CA LYS A 72 -10.92 -4.55 15.14
C LYS A 72 -12.33 -4.63 14.54
N GLU A 73 -12.79 -3.53 13.94
CA GLU A 73 -14.13 -3.39 13.35
C GLU A 73 -14.02 -2.69 12.00
N PRO A 74 -13.51 -3.37 10.96
CA PRO A 74 -13.21 -2.77 9.65
C PRO A 74 -14.48 -2.61 8.79
N ILE A 75 -15.54 -2.02 9.35
CA ILE A 75 -16.86 -1.89 8.70
C ILE A 75 -16.82 -1.08 7.40
N ASN A 76 -15.82 -0.21 7.24
CA ASN A 76 -15.58 0.61 6.06
C ASN A 76 -14.28 0.19 5.36
N GLY A 77 -13.78 -1.02 5.64
CA GLY A 77 -12.51 -1.51 5.13
C GLY A 77 -12.37 -1.35 3.63
N GLN A 78 -11.13 -1.22 3.20
CA GLN A 78 -10.69 -0.91 1.84
C GLN A 78 -11.02 0.53 1.40
N VAL A 79 -10.81 1.50 2.30
CA VAL A 79 -10.93 2.93 1.96
C VAL A 79 -9.89 3.28 0.90
N LYS A 80 -10.38 3.66 -0.28
CA LYS A 80 -9.57 4.12 -1.40
C LYS A 80 -9.01 5.52 -1.14
N HIS A 81 -7.77 5.60 -0.66
CA HIS A 81 -7.04 6.86 -0.47
C HIS A 81 -6.54 7.44 -1.79
N TRP A 82 -6.10 6.59 -2.72
CA TRP A 82 -5.56 7.03 -4.01
C TRP A 82 -5.79 5.97 -5.08
N LEU A 83 -6.20 6.42 -6.27
CA LEU A 83 -6.36 5.59 -7.46
C LEU A 83 -5.84 6.36 -8.67
N VAL A 84 -4.95 5.73 -9.44
CA VAL A 84 -4.46 6.20 -10.74
C VAL A 84 -4.63 5.05 -11.73
N VAL A 85 -5.03 5.37 -12.96
CA VAL A 85 -5.26 4.42 -14.07
C VAL A 85 -4.63 4.93 -15.36
#